data_AF-A0A699X1U8-F1
#
_entry.id   AF-A0A699X1U8-F1
#
_cell.length_a   1.000
_cell.length_b   1.000
_cell.length_c   1.000
_cell.angle_alpha   90.00
_cell.angle_beta   90.00
_cell.angle_gamma   90.00
#
_symmetry.space_group_name_H-M   'P 1'
#
loop_
_entity.id
_entity.type
_entity.pdbx_description
1 polymer ?
#
loop_
_entity_poly.entity_id
_entity_poly.type
_entity_poly.pdbx_seq_one_letter_code
_entity_poly.pdbx_strand_id
1 'polypeptide(L)'
;MNTQAVEIIEIEVPLEKVMSLNHSRLIHRISVALLPYEDQYDILPELEFELAAGRLKPDVAITLRQQYNYRRDVLRVLEPPVTAIEIISPTQAFDALVEKI
;
A
#
# COMPACT_ATOMS: atom_id res chain seq x y z
N MET A 1 36.50 -39.14 -5.44
CA MET A 1 35.85 -37.84 -5.65
C MET A 1 34.51 -37.92 -4.95
N ASN A 2 34.29 -37.07 -3.95
CA ASN A 2 33.08 -37.08 -3.13
C ASN A 2 32.03 -36.19 -3.82
N THR A 3 31.01 -36.79 -4.42
CA THR A 3 29.95 -36.05 -5.13
C THR A 3 28.99 -35.50 -4.08
N GLN A 4 29.14 -34.23 -3.70
CA GLN A 4 28.11 -33.56 -2.90
C GLN A 4 26.87 -33.38 -3.78
N ALA A 5 25.73 -33.89 -3.31
CA ALA A 5 24.44 -33.59 -3.89
C ALA A 5 24.15 -32.09 -3.69
N VAL A 6 23.96 -31.37 -4.81
CA VAL A 6 23.51 -29.99 -4.79
C VAL A 6 21.99 -30.02 -4.72
N GLU A 7 21.43 -29.60 -3.59
CA GLU A 7 19.99 -29.40 -3.43
C GLU A 7 19.62 -28.05 -4.06
N ILE A 8 18.95 -28.08 -5.20
CA ILE A 8 18.44 -26.88 -5.88
C ILE A 8 17.07 -26.60 -5.28
N ILE A 9 16.97 -25.56 -4.47
CA ILE A 9 15.71 -25.04 -3.96
C ILE A 9 15.24 -23.97 -4.95
N GLU A 10 14.19 -24.27 -5.72
CA GLU A 10 13.48 -23.22 -6.46
C GLU A 10 12.75 -22.34 -5.45
N ILE A 11 13.19 -21.09 -5.35
CA ILE A 11 12.52 -20.06 -4.57
C ILE A 11 11.63 -19.32 -5.56
N GLU A 12 10.31 -19.53 -5.51
CA GLU A 12 9.37 -18.63 -6.18
C GLU A 12 9.53 -17.25 -5.53
N VAL A 13 10.25 -16.36 -6.20
CA VAL A 13 10.24 -14.95 -5.85
C VAL A 13 8.87 -14.43 -6.26
N PRO A 14 8.01 -13.98 -5.34
CA PRO A 14 6.74 -13.39 -5.71
C PRO A 14 7.03 -12.24 -6.67
N LEU A 15 6.47 -12.29 -7.88
CA LEU A 15 6.50 -11.16 -8.80
C LEU A 15 5.93 -9.95 -8.04
N GLU A 16 6.75 -8.92 -7.84
CA GLU A 16 6.29 -7.66 -7.26
C GLU A 16 5.06 -7.17 -8.04
N LYS A 17 4.02 -6.76 -7.32
CA LYS A 17 2.81 -6.19 -7.92
C LYS A 17 3.22 -4.97 -8.75
N VAL A 18 3.21 -5.12 -10.08
CA VAL A 18 3.60 -4.05 -11.00
C VAL A 18 2.48 -3.01 -11.07
N MET A 19 2.82 -1.77 -10.72
CA MET A 19 1.92 -0.62 -10.86
C MET A 19 1.84 -0.21 -12.34
N SER A 20 0.62 -0.12 -12.88
CA SER A 20 0.44 0.39 -14.25
C SER A 20 0.63 1.91 -14.32
N LEU A 21 1.04 2.43 -15.48
CA LEU A 21 1.25 3.88 -15.67
C LEU A 21 0.00 4.71 -15.34
N ASN A 22 -1.18 4.25 -15.76
CA ASN A 22 -2.42 4.98 -15.52
C ASN A 22 -2.83 4.91 -14.04
N HIS A 23 -2.56 3.79 -13.37
CA HIS A 23 -2.76 3.64 -11.93
C HIS A 23 -1.93 4.66 -11.15
N SER A 24 -0.62 4.74 -11.45
CA SER A 24 0.29 5.72 -10.85
C SER A 24 -0.16 7.17 -11.11
N ARG A 25 -0.58 7.48 -12.35
CA ARG A 25 -1.10 8.82 -12.71
C ARG A 25 -2.36 9.19 -11.92
N LEU A 26 -3.26 8.23 -11.68
CA LEU A 26 -4.48 8.46 -10.92
C LEU A 26 -4.18 8.69 -9.43
N ILE A 27 -3.31 7.88 -8.83
CA ILE A 27 -2.82 8.09 -7.45
C ILE A 27 -2.34 9.54 -7.31
N HIS A 28 -1.42 9.97 -8.17
CA HIS A 28 -0.88 11.33 -8.13
C HIS A 28 -1.97 12.41 -8.26
N ARG A 29 -2.85 12.29 -9.25
CA ARG A 29 -3.90 13.30 -9.50
C ARG A 29 -4.91 13.39 -8.36
N ILE A 30 -5.30 12.25 -7.78
CA ILE A 30 -6.19 12.20 -6.63
C ILE A 30 -5.51 12.84 -5.41
N SER A 31 -4.24 12.51 -5.15
CA SER A 31 -3.51 13.12 -4.05
C SER A 31 -3.43 14.65 -4.19
N VAL A 32 -3.14 15.15 -5.40
CA VAL A 32 -3.13 16.60 -5.68
C VAL A 32 -4.52 17.22 -5.49
N ALA A 33 -5.57 16.56 -5.96
CA ALA A 33 -6.94 17.06 -5.82
C ALA A 33 -7.42 17.16 -4.36
N LEU A 34 -6.82 16.38 -3.46
CA LEU A 34 -7.13 16.35 -2.03
C LEU A 34 -6.28 17.32 -1.19
N LEU A 35 -5.26 17.96 -1.76
CA LEU A 35 -4.42 18.94 -1.06
C LEU A 35 -5.19 20.09 -0.39
N PRO A 36 -6.33 20.60 -0.91
CA PRO A 36 -7.10 21.63 -0.22
C PRO A 36 -7.56 21.25 1.21
N TYR A 37 -7.47 19.97 1.60
CA TYR A 37 -7.85 19.45 2.91
C TYR A 37 -6.66 19.10 3.82
N GLU A 38 -5.43 19.46 3.44
CA GLU A 38 -4.19 19.10 4.15
C GLU A 38 -4.08 19.74 5.56
N ASP A 39 -4.91 20.74 5.86
CA ASP A 39 -4.97 21.35 7.18
C ASP A 39 -5.51 20.38 8.23
N GLN A 40 -6.42 19.49 7.83
CA GLN A 40 -7.16 18.54 8.67
C GLN A 40 -6.79 17.08 8.44
N TYR A 41 -6.26 16.74 7.26
CA TYR A 41 -5.99 15.35 6.88
C TYR A 41 -4.60 15.17 6.30
N ASP A 42 -4.02 13.99 6.52
CA ASP A 42 -2.84 13.53 5.78
C ASP A 42 -3.29 12.65 4.60
N ILE A 43 -2.69 12.85 3.43
CA ILE A 43 -2.96 12.10 2.20
C ILE A 43 -1.73 11.22 1.93
N LEU A 44 -1.85 9.91 2.17
CA LEU A 44 -0.73 8.98 2.28
C LEU A 44 -0.84 7.86 1.23
N PRO A 45 -0.17 8.00 0.07
CA PRO A 45 -0.12 6.94 -0.93
C PRO A 45 0.65 5.72 -0.43
N GLU A 46 0.14 4.52 -0.70
CA GLU A 46 0.84 3.25 -0.48
C GLU A 46 1.32 2.99 0.97
N LEU A 47 0.67 3.58 1.97
CA LEU A 47 1.00 3.35 3.38
C LEU A 47 0.49 1.98 3.86
N GLU A 48 1.33 1.23 4.59
CA GLU A 48 0.95 -0.06 5.16
C GLU A 48 0.36 0.11 6.58
N PHE A 49 -0.80 -0.51 6.78
CA PHE A 49 -1.50 -0.59 8.06
C PHE A 49 -1.46 -2.02 8.58
N GLU A 50 -1.33 -2.17 9.89
CA GLU A 50 -1.44 -3.45 10.61
C GLU A 50 -2.61 -3.35 11.57
N LEU A 51 -3.80 -3.63 11.05
CA LEU A 51 -5.06 -3.52 11.77
C LEU A 51 -5.40 -4.85 12.44
N ALA A 52 -6.33 -4.82 13.40
CA ALA A 52 -6.80 -6.04 14.06
C ALA A 52 -7.40 -7.07 13.08
N ALA A 53 -7.98 -6.60 11.97
CA ALA A 53 -8.55 -7.43 10.91
C ALA A 53 -7.51 -7.97 9.91
N GLY A 54 -6.25 -7.50 9.99
CA GLY A 54 -5.17 -7.88 9.08
C GLY A 54 -4.41 -6.69 8.51
N ARG A 55 -3.55 -6.98 7.54
CA ARG A 55 -2.75 -5.96 6.86
C ARG A 55 -3.57 -5.31 5.75
N LEU A 56 -3.52 -3.98 5.69
CA LEU A 56 -4.19 -3.19 4.68
C LEU A 56 -3.16 -2.25 4.04
N LYS A 57 -3.13 -2.20 2.71
CA LYS A 57 -2.31 -1.25 1.96
C LYS A 57 -3.17 -0.70 0.83
N PRO A 58 -3.85 0.44 1.06
CA PRO A 58 -4.61 1.10 0.02
C PRO A 58 -3.68 1.88 -0.91
N ASP A 59 -4.16 2.15 -2.12
CA ASP A 59 -3.40 2.97 -3.06
C ASP A 59 -3.25 4.40 -2.53
N VAL A 60 -4.30 4.94 -1.88
CA VAL A 60 -4.25 6.19 -1.11
C VAL A 60 -5.03 6.03 0.20
N ALA A 61 -4.38 6.30 1.33
CA ALA A 61 -5.02 6.43 2.63
C ALA A 61 -5.22 7.90 3.00
N ILE A 62 -6.35 8.22 3.62
CA ILE A 62 -6.63 9.51 4.24
C ILE A 62 -6.75 9.29 5.74
N THR A 63 -5.89 9.94 6.53
CA THR A 63 -5.94 9.92 7.99
C THR A 63 -6.23 11.32 8.52
N LEU A 64 -6.64 11.42 9.79
CA LEU A 64 -6.57 12.72 10.48
C LEU A 64 -5.12 13.20 10.48
N ARG A 65 -4.92 14.51 10.33
CA ARG A 65 -3.58 15.09 10.35
C ARG A 65 -2.88 14.79 11.68
N GLN A 66 -1.73 14.16 11.59
CA GLN A 66 -0.89 13.85 12.75
C GLN A 66 0.30 14.83 12.84
N GLN A 67 0.85 14.99 14.05
CA GLN A 67 2.11 15.72 14.19
C GLN A 67 3.27 14.83 13.70
N TYR A 68 4.08 15.37 12.79
CA TYR A 68 5.25 14.64 12.30
C TYR A 68 6.33 14.51 13.38
N ASN A 69 6.80 13.29 13.64
CA ASN A 69 7.98 13.02 14.46
C ASN A 69 9.07 12.33 13.63
N TYR A 70 9.89 13.11 12.96
CA TYR A 70 11.00 12.60 12.13
C TYR A 70 12.10 11.85 12.90
N ARG A 71 12.07 11.85 14.25
CA ARG A 71 13.02 11.08 15.07
C ARG A 71 12.52 9.69 15.43
N ARG A 72 11.22 9.45 15.29
CA ARG A 72 10.59 8.16 15.61
C ARG A 72 9.61 7.82 14.51
N ASP A 73 10.10 7.03 13.57
CA ASP A 73 9.31 6.55 12.44
C ASP A 73 8.32 5.45 12.88
N VAL A 74 7.23 5.32 12.11
CA VAL A 74 6.19 4.32 12.33
C VAL A 74 6.11 3.45 11.09
N LEU A 75 6.65 2.23 11.18
CA LEU A 75 6.70 1.30 10.05
C LEU A 75 5.33 0.68 9.72
N ARG A 76 4.43 0.60 10.71
CA ARG A 76 3.09 0.01 10.58
C ARG A 76 2.10 0.81 11.40
N VAL A 77 1.11 1.40 10.74
CA VAL A 77 0.07 2.19 11.40
C VAL A 77 -1.02 1.25 11.90
N LEU A 78 -1.35 1.33 13.19
CA LEU A 78 -2.32 0.43 13.84
C LEU A 78 -3.75 0.98 13.82
N GLU A 79 -3.89 2.28 13.54
CA GLU A 79 -5.17 2.97 13.46
C GLU A 79 -5.68 2.92 12.02
N PRO A 80 -6.94 2.56 11.78
CA PRO A 80 -7.49 2.53 10.43
C PRO A 80 -7.52 3.95 9.84
N PRO A 81 -7.37 4.09 8.51
CA PRO A 81 -7.58 5.38 7.87
C PRO A 81 -9.04 5.83 8.02
N VAL A 82 -9.26 7.14 7.98
CA VAL A 82 -10.61 7.73 7.89
C VAL A 82 -11.28 7.25 6.60
N THR A 83 -10.51 7.23 5.51
CA THR A 83 -10.94 6.75 4.19
C THR A 83 -9.78 6.08 3.48
N ALA A 84 -10.05 4.97 2.81
CA ALA A 84 -9.14 4.32 1.86
C ALA A 84 -9.67 4.47 0.44
N ILE A 85 -8.79 4.76 -0.52
CA ILE A 85 -9.10 4.83 -1.95
C ILE A 85 -8.29 3.74 -2.66
N GLU A 86 -8.99 2.92 -3.43
CA GLU A 86 -8.41 1.90 -4.30
C GLU A 86 -8.76 2.21 -5.75
N ILE A 87 -7.76 2.10 -6.62
CA ILE A 87 -7.88 2.35 -8.05
C ILE A 87 -7.76 1.02 -8.77
N ILE A 88 -8.79 0.66 -9.52
CA ILE A 88 -8.79 -0.57 -10.31
C ILE A 88 -7.83 -0.41 -11.47
N SER A 89 -6.88 -1.34 -11.58
CA SER A 89 -5.95 -1.42 -12.71
C SER A 89 -6.06 -2.76 -13.44
N PRO A 90 -5.61 -2.84 -14.71
CA PRO A 90 -5.68 -4.10 -15.49
C PRO A 90 -4.89 -5.26 -14.89
N THR A 91 -3.94 -4.99 -13.98
CA THR A 91 -3.15 -6.01 -13.29
C THR A 91 -3.81 -6.50 -12.00
N GLN A 92 -4.94 -5.92 -11.59
CA GLN A 92 -5.69 -6.33 -10.40
C GLN A 92 -6.93 -7.14 -10.80
N ALA A 93 -7.08 -8.32 -10.21
CA ALA A 93 -8.33 -9.07 -10.27
C ALA A 93 -9.42 -8.29 -9.49
N PHE A 94 -10.62 -8.19 -10.05
CA PHE A 94 -11.75 -7.51 -9.42
C PHE A 94 -12.09 -8.13 -8.05
N ASP A 95 -12.01 -9.45 -7.92
CA ASP A 95 -12.31 -10.16 -6.67
C ASP A 95 -11.33 -9.80 -5.55
N ALA A 96 -10.05 -9.57 -5.88
CA ALA A 96 -9.04 -9.13 -4.92
C ALA A 96 -9.27 -7.70 -4.39
N LEU A 97 -10.09 -6.90 -5.09
CA LEU A 97 -10.54 -5.59 -4.59
C LEU A 97 -11.71 -5.74 -3.62
N VAL A 98 -12.68 -6.60 -3.96
CA VAL A 98 -13.89 -6.81 -3.14
C VAL A 98 -13.52 -7.36 -1.76
N GLU A 99 -12.51 -8.21 -1.65
CA GLU A 99 -12.02 -8.72 -0.36
C GLU A 99 -11.45 -7.63 0.57
N LYS A 100 -11.09 -6.45 0.05
CA LYS A 100 -10.56 -5.33 0.84
C LYS A 100 -11.64 -4.38 1.39
N ILE A 101 -12.88 -4.46 0.90
CA ILE A 101 -13.99 -3.53 1.19
C ILE A 101 -14.98 -4.22 2.15
#